data_AF-A0A062UGA6-F1
#
_entry.id   AF-A0A062UGA6-F1
#
_cell.length_a   1.000
_cell.length_b   1.000
_cell.length_c   1.000
_cell.angle_alpha   90.00
_cell.angle_beta   90.00
_cell.angle_gamma   90.00
#
_symmetry.space_group_name_H-M   'P 1'
#
loop_
_entity.id
_entity.type
_entity.pdbx_description
1 polymer ?
#
loop_
_entity_poly.entity_id
_entity_poly.type
_entity_poly.pdbx_seq_one_letter_code
_entity_poly.pdbx_strand_id
1 'polypeptide(L)'
;MGPRKFGQKKSANAVPSSRIAQAVAPQAAPTSDRIAQAVSSKHATPRALRGTAYREASVVFESGYSLRCIVLDYSKTGVRLRFPTNEVLPPRVIVKAGAVGVSGPARVVWQHNSEVGLELL
;
A
#
# COMPACT_ATOMS: atom_id res chain seq x y z
N MET A 1 34.37 69.29 44.36
CA MET A 1 34.95 68.15 43.62
C MET A 1 34.84 66.93 44.53
N GLY A 2 33.82 66.09 44.35
CA GLY A 2 33.53 64.94 45.23
C GLY A 2 33.43 63.66 44.39
N PRO A 3 34.13 62.57 44.75
CA PRO A 3 34.20 61.37 43.91
C PRO A 3 33.05 60.39 44.14
N ARG A 4 32.73 59.66 43.06
CA ARG A 4 31.67 58.65 42.91
C ARG A 4 31.92 57.42 43.81
N LYS A 5 30.85 56.88 44.41
CA LYS A 5 30.86 55.61 45.15
C LYS A 5 30.39 54.46 44.24
N PHE A 6 31.21 53.44 44.09
CA PHE A 6 30.86 52.12 43.56
C PHE A 6 31.44 51.05 44.48
N GLY A 7 30.73 49.93 44.65
CA GLY A 7 31.31 48.67 45.12
C GLY A 7 30.44 47.90 46.10
N GLN A 8 29.84 46.82 45.61
CA GLN A 8 28.82 46.01 46.26
C GLN A 8 29.36 45.04 47.34
N LYS A 9 28.54 44.90 48.38
CA LYS A 9 28.44 43.81 49.37
C LYS A 9 27.82 42.57 48.67
N LYS A 10 27.95 41.30 49.08
CA LYS A 10 28.64 40.57 50.15
C LYS A 10 28.40 39.08 49.82
N SER A 11 29.32 38.25 50.30
CA SER A 11 29.46 36.81 50.08
C SER A 11 28.26 35.91 50.43
N ALA A 12 28.20 34.81 49.67
CA ALA A 12 27.98 33.42 50.09
C ALA A 12 26.63 32.98 50.67
N ASN A 13 26.07 31.96 50.04
CA ASN A 13 25.92 30.58 50.55
C ASN A 13 24.53 29.96 50.30
N ALA A 14 24.57 28.70 49.85
CA ALA A 14 23.58 27.62 49.99
C ALA A 14 22.14 27.79 49.44
N VAL A 15 21.84 26.95 48.44
CA VAL A 15 20.51 26.56 47.94
C VAL A 15 19.72 25.87 49.07
N PRO A 16 18.42 26.19 49.22
CA PRO A 16 17.45 25.09 49.15
C PRO A 16 16.10 25.47 48.52
N SER A 17 15.45 24.44 47.95
CA SER A 17 13.98 24.23 47.89
C SER A 17 13.14 25.25 47.10
N SER A 18 12.11 24.94 46.34
CA SER A 18 11.31 23.73 46.15
C SER A 18 10.21 24.09 45.12
N ARG A 19 9.84 23.11 44.27
CA ARG A 19 8.58 22.97 43.53
C ARG A 19 7.98 24.21 42.86
N ILE A 20 8.26 24.37 41.56
CA ILE A 20 7.35 25.05 40.65
C ILE A 20 6.48 23.96 39.99
N ALA A 21 5.17 24.11 40.19
CA ALA A 21 4.14 23.26 39.64
C ALA A 21 4.18 23.23 38.10
N GLN A 22 4.33 22.05 37.52
CA GLN A 22 3.88 21.78 36.15
C GLN A 22 2.64 20.91 36.26
N ALA A 23 1.49 21.53 35.96
CA ALA A 23 0.25 20.82 35.73
C ALA A 23 0.43 19.96 34.46
N VAL A 24 0.54 18.65 34.65
CA VAL A 24 0.44 17.67 33.58
C VAL A 24 -1.04 17.60 33.18
N ALA A 25 -1.35 18.03 31.97
CA ALA A 25 -2.68 17.84 31.39
C ALA A 25 -3.04 16.34 31.42
N PRO A 26 -4.28 15.96 31.76
CA PRO A 26 -4.68 14.56 31.68
C PRO A 26 -4.57 14.11 30.23
N GLN A 27 -3.77 13.06 30.00
CA GLN A 27 -3.74 12.36 28.73
C GLN A 27 -5.14 11.83 28.46
N ALA A 28 -5.81 12.41 27.47
CA ALA A 28 -7.09 11.92 26.99
C ALA A 28 -6.91 10.45 26.54
N ALA A 29 -7.66 9.55 27.16
CA ALA A 29 -7.75 8.16 26.73
C ALA A 29 -8.05 8.09 25.22
N PRO A 30 -7.49 7.12 24.47
CA PRO A 30 -7.86 6.94 23.09
C PRO A 30 -9.37 6.64 23.03
N THR A 31 -10.12 7.60 22.49
CA THR A 31 -11.57 7.51 22.27
C THR A 31 -11.89 6.19 21.57
N SER A 32 -12.84 5.44 22.14
CA SER A 32 -13.28 4.12 21.66
C SER A 32 -13.57 4.07 20.16
N ASP A 33 -13.99 5.19 19.56
CA ASP A 33 -14.20 5.37 18.13
C ASP A 33 -12.96 5.06 17.26
N ARG A 34 -11.75 5.34 17.76
CA ARG A 34 -10.51 5.08 17.02
C ARG A 34 -10.20 3.58 16.94
N ILE A 35 -10.57 2.83 17.96
CA ILE A 35 -10.38 1.36 18.02
C ILE A 35 -11.42 0.70 17.10
N ALA A 36 -12.66 1.19 17.07
CA ALA A 36 -13.71 0.68 16.19
C ALA A 36 -13.40 0.85 14.69
N GLN A 37 -12.73 1.93 14.28
CA GLN A 37 -12.29 2.12 12.89
C GLN A 37 -11.09 1.24 12.50
N ALA A 38 -10.21 0.90 13.45
CA ALA A 38 -9.04 0.05 13.19
C ALA A 38 -9.41 -1.43 12.97
N VAL A 39 -10.60 -1.85 13.40
CA VAL A 39 -11.09 -3.24 13.27
C VAL A 39 -12.18 -3.39 12.21
N SER A 40 -12.25 -2.48 11.22
CA SER A 40 -13.07 -2.74 10.04
C SER A 40 -12.43 -3.86 9.22
N SER A 41 -12.58 -5.08 9.71
CA SER A 41 -12.53 -6.32 8.95
C SER A 41 -13.71 -6.30 7.99
N LYS A 42 -13.67 -5.42 6.99
CA LYS A 42 -14.30 -5.71 5.70
C LYS A 42 -13.62 -6.99 5.25
N HIS A 43 -14.26 -8.09 5.60
CA HIS A 43 -13.80 -9.46 5.41
C HIS A 43 -13.22 -9.53 4.00
N ALA A 44 -11.89 -9.68 3.91
CA ALA A 44 -11.27 -9.99 2.63
C ALA A 44 -11.81 -11.37 2.27
N THR A 45 -12.82 -11.41 1.41
CA THR A 45 -13.41 -12.66 0.93
C THR A 45 -12.24 -13.55 0.51
N PRO A 46 -12.19 -14.82 0.95
CA PRO A 46 -11.09 -15.71 0.60
C PRO A 46 -10.89 -15.68 -0.92
N ARG A 47 -9.71 -15.24 -1.35
CA ARG A 47 -9.38 -15.16 -2.78
C ARG A 47 -9.54 -16.55 -3.37
N ALA A 48 -10.20 -16.65 -4.54
CA ALA A 48 -10.39 -17.92 -5.21
C ALA A 48 -9.06 -18.69 -5.35
N LEU A 49 -9.12 -20.02 -5.19
CA LEU A 49 -7.96 -20.89 -5.34
C LEU A 49 -7.32 -20.68 -6.71
N ARG A 50 -5.99 -20.46 -6.73
CA ARG A 50 -5.21 -20.22 -7.94
C ARG A 50 -4.31 -21.42 -8.23
N GLY A 51 -4.41 -21.94 -9.45
CA GLY A 51 -3.40 -22.83 -10.00
C GLY A 51 -2.18 -22.01 -10.44
N THR A 52 -0.98 -22.53 -10.22
CA THR A 52 0.24 -21.97 -10.80
C THR A 52 0.55 -22.70 -12.11
N ALA A 53 0.99 -21.95 -13.11
CA ALA A 53 1.43 -22.50 -14.38
C ALA A 53 2.55 -21.64 -14.92
N TYR A 54 3.38 -22.21 -15.80
CA TYR A 54 4.32 -21.45 -16.63
C TYR A 54 4.07 -21.89 -18.07
N ARG A 55 3.03 -21.31 -18.67
CA ARG A 55 2.54 -21.68 -19.99
C ARG A 55 2.38 -20.46 -20.86
N GLU A 56 2.67 -20.61 -22.14
CA GLU A 56 2.51 -19.55 -23.11
C GLU A 56 1.02 -19.22 -23.32
N ALA A 57 0.74 -17.93 -23.46
CA ALA A 57 -0.56 -17.38 -23.80
C ALA A 57 -0.41 -16.17 -24.73
N SER A 58 -1.53 -15.70 -25.27
CA SER A 58 -1.58 -14.43 -25.99
C SER A 58 -2.73 -13.56 -25.50
N VAL A 59 -2.55 -12.24 -25.63
CA VAL A 59 -3.57 -11.24 -25.38
C VAL A 59 -3.85 -10.52 -26.68
N VAL A 60 -5.11 -10.50 -27.09
CA VAL A 60 -5.58 -9.87 -28.33
C VAL A 60 -6.36 -8.61 -27.98
N PHE A 61 -6.01 -7.51 -28.63
CA PHE A 61 -6.69 -6.23 -28.47
C PHE A 61 -7.90 -6.17 -29.39
N GLU A 62 -8.79 -5.20 -29.16
CA GLU A 62 -9.94 -4.97 -30.04
C GLU A 62 -9.51 -4.63 -31.48
N SER A 63 -8.35 -3.99 -31.65
CA SER A 63 -7.73 -3.73 -32.95
C SER A 63 -7.25 -4.99 -33.69
N GLY A 64 -7.27 -6.16 -33.06
CA GLY A 64 -6.73 -7.41 -33.58
C GLY A 64 -5.23 -7.60 -33.34
N TYR A 65 -4.53 -6.58 -32.82
CA TYR A 65 -3.13 -6.72 -32.41
C TYR A 65 -3.00 -7.75 -31.28
N SER A 66 -1.94 -8.56 -31.32
CA SER A 66 -1.74 -9.67 -30.38
C SER A 66 -0.35 -9.62 -29.76
N LEU A 67 -0.31 -9.78 -28.44
CA LEU A 67 0.91 -9.85 -27.65
C LEU A 67 1.09 -11.24 -27.07
N ARG A 68 2.31 -11.78 -27.14
CA ARG A 68 2.69 -13.03 -26.47
C ARG A 68 3.06 -12.77 -25.01
N CYS A 69 2.67 -13.70 -24.15
CA CYS A 69 2.90 -13.62 -22.71
C CYS A 69 2.98 -15.01 -22.08
N ILE A 70 3.32 -15.06 -20.80
CA ILE A 70 3.35 -16.28 -20.00
C ILE A 70 2.32 -16.18 -18.89
N VAL A 71 1.48 -17.20 -18.73
CA VAL A 71 0.63 -17.39 -17.55
C VAL A 71 1.52 -17.74 -16.37
N LEU A 72 1.36 -17.00 -15.26
CA LEU A 72 2.03 -17.28 -13.98
C LEU A 72 1.09 -17.99 -13.00
N ASP A 73 -0.15 -17.50 -12.90
CA ASP A 73 -1.21 -18.10 -12.10
C ASP A 73 -2.58 -17.84 -12.71
N TYR A 74 -3.54 -18.72 -12.42
CA TYR A 74 -4.88 -18.66 -12.97
C TYR A 74 -5.92 -19.20 -11.98
N SER A 75 -7.13 -18.69 -12.07
CA SER A 75 -8.32 -19.20 -11.39
C SER A 75 -9.49 -19.25 -12.37
N LYS A 76 -10.66 -19.66 -11.90
CA LYS A 76 -11.90 -19.59 -12.69
C LYS A 76 -12.32 -18.16 -13.05
N THR A 77 -11.80 -17.15 -12.36
CA THR A 77 -12.25 -15.75 -12.48
C THR A 77 -11.15 -14.80 -12.95
N GLY A 78 -9.91 -15.25 -13.07
CA GLY A 78 -8.82 -14.36 -13.42
C GLY A 78 -7.52 -15.07 -13.74
N VAL A 79 -6.60 -14.31 -14.32
CA VAL A 79 -5.28 -14.80 -14.71
C VAL A 79 -4.23 -13.72 -14.47
N ARG A 80 -3.04 -14.13 -14.03
CA ARG A 80 -1.86 -13.28 -13.97
C ARG A 80 -0.93 -13.64 -15.11
N LEU A 81 -0.58 -12.64 -15.89
CA LEU A 81 0.27 -12.77 -17.06
C LEU A 81 1.56 -11.98 -16.85
N ARG A 82 2.63 -12.47 -17.47
CA ARG A 82 3.89 -11.75 -17.61
C ARG A 82 4.25 -11.59 -19.08
N PHE A 83 4.57 -10.38 -19.46
CA PHE A 83 5.03 -10.01 -20.79
C PHE A 83 6.57 -10.00 -20.83
N PRO A 84 7.20 -10.23 -22.00
CA PRO A 84 8.64 -10.11 -22.17
C PRO A 84 9.16 -8.68 -21.93
N THR A 85 8.32 -7.69 -22.23
CA THR A 85 8.58 -6.25 -22.17
C THR A 85 7.50 -5.54 -21.36
N ASN A 86 7.74 -4.27 -21.00
CA ASN A 86 6.77 -3.45 -20.29
C ASN A 86 5.72 -2.91 -21.27
N GLU A 87 4.74 -3.76 -21.60
CA GLU A 87 3.63 -3.43 -22.49
C GLU A 87 2.49 -2.77 -21.73
N VAL A 88 1.89 -1.68 -22.24
CA VAL A 88 0.70 -1.06 -21.63
C VAL A 88 -0.56 -1.64 -22.26
N LEU A 89 -1.38 -2.31 -21.47
CA LEU A 89 -2.60 -2.94 -21.98
C LEU A 89 -3.80 -1.99 -21.96
N PRO A 90 -4.67 -2.06 -22.97
CA PRO A 90 -5.99 -1.45 -22.90
C PRO A 90 -6.82 -2.04 -21.73
N PRO A 91 -7.82 -1.31 -21.21
CA PRO A 91 -8.64 -1.78 -20.09
C PRO A 91 -9.39 -3.09 -20.35
N ARG A 92 -9.69 -3.41 -21.62
CA ARG A 92 -10.37 -4.62 -22.06
C ARG A 92 -9.56 -5.30 -23.15
N VAL A 93 -9.44 -6.61 -23.03
CA VAL A 93 -8.69 -7.45 -23.95
C VAL A 93 -9.35 -8.83 -24.08
N ILE A 94 -8.91 -9.62 -25.05
CA ILE A 94 -9.27 -11.03 -25.17
C ILE A 94 -8.04 -11.86 -24.79
N VAL A 95 -8.16 -12.68 -23.75
CA VAL A 95 -7.12 -13.63 -23.36
C VAL A 95 -7.26 -14.93 -24.12
N LYS A 96 -6.13 -15.49 -24.55
CA LYS A 96 -6.02 -16.82 -25.16
C LYS A 96 -4.95 -17.62 -24.44
N ALA A 97 -5.34 -18.37 -23.42
CA ALA A 97 -4.50 -19.22 -22.59
C ALA A 97 -5.04 -20.67 -22.56
N GLY A 98 -5.23 -21.24 -23.75
CA GLY A 98 -5.85 -22.57 -23.91
C GLY A 98 -5.13 -23.70 -23.17
N ALA A 99 -3.80 -23.60 -22.98
CA ALA A 99 -3.01 -24.58 -22.25
C ALA A 99 -3.38 -24.71 -20.75
N VAL A 100 -4.06 -23.70 -20.18
CA VAL A 100 -4.57 -23.72 -18.80
C VAL A 100 -6.10 -23.65 -18.75
N GLY A 101 -6.77 -23.81 -19.89
CA GLY A 101 -8.24 -23.77 -19.97
C GLY A 101 -8.85 -22.39 -19.75
N VAL A 102 -8.09 -21.30 -19.95
CA VAL A 102 -8.57 -19.92 -19.77
C VAL A 102 -8.54 -19.20 -21.11
N SER A 103 -9.70 -18.82 -21.64
CA SER A 103 -9.83 -18.00 -22.85
C SER A 103 -11.12 -17.19 -22.78
N GLY A 104 -11.09 -15.96 -23.30
CA GLY A 104 -12.28 -15.12 -23.34
C GLY A 104 -11.99 -13.62 -23.15
N PRO A 105 -13.04 -12.80 -23.17
CA PRO A 105 -12.92 -11.38 -22.83
C PRO A 105 -12.49 -11.21 -21.37
N ALA A 106 -11.63 -10.24 -21.13
CA ALA A 106 -11.08 -9.96 -19.81
C ALA A 106 -10.86 -8.45 -19.62
N ARG A 107 -10.85 -8.03 -18.36
CA ARG A 107 -10.55 -6.67 -17.94
C ARG A 107 -9.21 -6.62 -17.21
N VAL A 108 -8.41 -5.59 -17.48
CA VAL A 108 -7.22 -5.28 -16.69
C VAL A 108 -7.64 -4.73 -15.33
N VAL A 109 -7.27 -5.43 -14.26
CA VAL A 109 -7.55 -5.02 -12.87
C VAL A 109 -6.38 -4.27 -12.28
N TRP A 110 -5.17 -4.74 -12.59
CA TRP A 110 -3.94 -4.09 -12.18
C TRP A 110 -2.84 -4.42 -13.18
N GLN A 111 -1.85 -3.54 -13.24
CA GLN A 111 -0.65 -3.74 -14.02
C GLN A 111 0.53 -3.12 -13.29
N HIS A 112 1.65 -3.83 -13.25
CA HIS A 112 2.89 -3.36 -12.67
C HIS A 112 4.10 -3.93 -13.43
N ASN A 113 4.93 -3.07 -14.00
CA ASN A 113 6.03 -3.46 -14.89
C ASN A 113 5.52 -4.37 -16.03
N SER A 114 6.11 -5.54 -16.19
CA SER A 114 5.75 -6.53 -17.21
C SER A 114 4.67 -7.50 -16.75
N GLU A 115 4.04 -7.28 -15.58
CA GLU A 115 3.02 -8.16 -15.04
C GLU A 115 1.66 -7.52 -14.98
N VAL A 116 0.64 -8.32 -15.29
CA VAL A 116 -0.74 -7.87 -15.41
C VAL A 116 -1.65 -8.87 -14.75
N GLY A 117 -2.59 -8.36 -13.95
CA GLY A 117 -3.73 -9.12 -13.46
C GLY A 117 -4.97 -8.83 -14.28
N LEU A 118 -5.57 -9.90 -14.81
CA LEU A 118 -6.81 -9.86 -15.57
C LEU A 118 -7.94 -10.53 -14.78
N GLU A 119 -9.13 -9.97 -14.91
CA GLU A 119 -10.41 -10.54 -14.49
C GLU A 119 -11.18 -10.99 -15.72
N LEU A 120 -11.67 -12.23 -15.72
CA LEU A 120 -12.45 -12.80 -16.81
C LEU A 120 -13.89 -12.25 -16.75
N LEU A 121 -14.47 -11.95 -17.91
CA LEU A 121 -15.83 -11.41 -18.06
C LEU A 121 -16.84 -12.49 -18.45
#